data_AF-A0A2N3LG05-F1
#
_entry.id   AF-A0A2N3LG05-F1
#
_cell.length_a   1.000
_cell.length_b   1.000
_cell.length_c   1.000
_cell.angle_alpha   90.00
_cell.angle_beta   90.00
_cell.angle_gamma   90.00
#
_symmetry.space_group_name_H-M   'P 1'
#
loop_
_entity.id
_entity.type
_entity.pdbx_description
1 polymer ?
#
loop_
_entity_poly.entity_id
_entity_poly.type
_entity_poly.pdbx_seq_one_letter_code
_entity_poly.pdbx_strand_id
1 'polypeptide(L)'
;MKVAAINAIYDVQIAQEDGVLPYDTFDIPYKCGDIILTHDNGFKRAIKKELYDAMYVPVKVIKPKPKIDYESMASGYEQMGELMKDQNEFGNNNYTDELHKIEN
;
A
#
# COMPACT_ATOMS: atom_id res chain seq x y z
N MET A 1 2.82 17.94 -11.32
CA MET A 1 3.46 16.81 -12.04
C MET A 1 3.90 15.80 -10.98
N LYS A 2 3.78 14.49 -11.21
CA LYS A 2 4.19 13.48 -10.22
C LYS A 2 5.54 12.85 -10.64
N VAL A 3 6.42 12.64 -9.68
CA VAL A 3 7.68 11.90 -9.88
C VAL A 3 7.80 10.75 -8.89
N ALA A 4 8.53 9.71 -9.30
CA ALA A 4 8.91 8.64 -8.40
C ALA A 4 10.39 8.77 -8.07
N ALA A 5 10.70 8.61 -6.79
CA ALA A 5 12.00 8.13 -6.33
C ALA A 5 11.76 6.84 -5.54
N ILE A 6 12.78 5.98 -5.44
CA ILE A 6 12.76 4.63 -4.84
C ILE A 6 11.62 4.48 -3.79
N ASN A 7 10.58 3.73 -4.15
CA ASN A 7 9.40 3.38 -3.33
C ASN A 7 8.41 4.50 -2.95
N ALA A 8 8.49 5.69 -3.53
CA ALA A 8 7.63 6.81 -3.16
C ALA A 8 7.24 7.70 -4.35
N ILE A 9 5.99 8.18 -4.36
CA ILE A 9 5.47 9.12 -5.35
C ILE A 9 5.40 10.50 -4.70
N TYR A 10 5.91 11.51 -5.41
CA TYR A 10 5.93 12.89 -4.95
C TYR A 10 5.20 13.78 -5.94
N ASP A 11 4.43 14.72 -5.41
CA ASP A 11 3.97 15.89 -6.15
C ASP A 11 5.09 16.93 -6.23
N VAL A 12 5.31 17.43 -7.44
CA VAL A 12 6.40 18.36 -7.76
C VAL A 12 5.84 19.78 -7.89
N GLN A 13 6.46 20.69 -7.16
CA GLN A 13 6.26 22.13 -7.27
C GLN A 13 7.61 22.84 -7.44
N ILE A 14 7.65 23.86 -8.27
CA ILE A 14 8.85 24.71 -8.43
C ILE A 14 8.64 25.96 -7.57
N ALA A 15 9.59 26.24 -6.68
CA ALA A 15 9.58 27.41 -5.84
C ALA A 15 9.66 28.68 -6.70
N GLN A 16 8.69 29.58 -6.54
CA GLN A 16 8.63 30.87 -7.26
C GLN A 16 9.39 31.97 -6.51
N GLU A 17 9.58 31.82 -5.20
CA GLU A 17 10.18 32.81 -4.30
C GLU A 17 11.12 32.10 -3.32
N ASP A 18 12.00 32.86 -2.67
CA ASP A 18 12.84 32.35 -1.58
C ASP A 18 11.99 32.17 -0.32
N GLY A 19 12.24 31.11 0.43
CA GLY A 19 11.44 30.83 1.60
C GLY A 19 11.96 29.71 2.47
N VAL A 20 11.11 29.27 3.40
CA VAL A 20 11.41 28.23 4.37
C VAL A 20 10.26 27.24 4.40
N LEU A 21 10.60 25.95 4.33
CA LEU A 21 9.65 24.85 4.55
C LEU A 21 9.65 24.52 6.05
N PRO A 22 8.54 24.75 6.75
CA PRO A 22 8.43 24.40 8.17
C PRO A 22 8.31 22.89 8.33
N TYR A 23 9.16 22.31 9.19
CA TYR A 23 8.98 20.96 9.72
C TYR A 23 8.89 20.99 11.25
N ASP A 24 8.35 19.92 11.83
CA ASP A 24 8.19 19.78 13.29
C ASP A 24 9.51 19.90 14.07
N THR A 25 10.64 19.62 13.44
CA THR A 25 11.96 19.56 14.10
C THR A 25 12.99 20.55 13.57
N PHE A 26 12.82 21.08 12.36
CA PHE A 26 13.77 22.02 11.76
C PHE A 26 13.14 22.77 10.59
N ASP A 27 13.71 23.92 10.25
CA ASP A 27 13.29 24.70 9.11
C ASP A 27 14.22 24.44 7.93
N ILE A 28 13.67 24.07 6.76
CA ILE A 28 14.47 23.86 5.54
C ILE A 28 14.39 25.11 4.66
N PRO A 29 15.46 25.91 4.54
CA PRO A 29 15.48 27.02 3.60
C PRO A 29 15.51 26.50 2.16
N TYR A 30 14.79 27.18 1.27
CA TYR A 30 14.81 26.92 -0.17
C TYR A 30 14.92 28.23 -0.94
N LYS A 31 15.44 28.15 -2.16
CA LYS A 31 15.58 29.29 -3.07
C LYS A 31 14.58 29.20 -4.21
N CYS A 32 14.28 30.34 -4.81
CA CYS A 32 13.59 30.42 -6.08
C CYS A 32 14.25 29.49 -7.11
N GLY A 33 13.45 28.66 -7.77
CA GLY A 33 13.91 27.65 -8.72
C GLY A 33 14.24 26.29 -8.12
N ASP A 34 14.28 26.15 -6.79
CA ASP A 34 14.36 24.83 -6.16
C ASP A 34 13.06 24.05 -6.36
N ILE A 35 13.19 22.72 -6.37
CA ILE A 35 12.08 21.80 -6.57
C ILE A 35 11.61 21.29 -5.21
N ILE A 36 10.36 21.57 -4.90
CA ILE A 36 9.66 21.10 -3.70
C ILE A 36 8.93 19.81 -4.05
N LEU A 37 9.28 18.75 -3.35
CA LEU A 37 8.69 17.42 -3.46
C LEU A 37 7.77 17.18 -2.27
N THR A 38 6.49 16.97 -2.51
CA THR A 38 5.50 16.66 -1.47
C THR A 38 5.08 15.21 -1.59
N HIS A 39 5.31 14.42 -0.54
CA HIS A 39 4.84 13.04 -0.47
C HIS A 39 3.36 12.98 -0.04
N ASP A 40 2.68 11.87 -0.33
CA ASP A 40 1.26 11.68 0.01
C ASP A 40 0.97 11.74 1.53
N ASN A 41 1.99 11.58 2.38
CA ASN A 41 1.89 11.72 3.84
C ASN A 41 2.13 13.16 4.36
N GLY A 42 2.28 14.13 3.45
CA GLY A 42 2.52 15.54 3.80
C GLY A 42 3.99 15.91 4.01
N PHE A 43 4.93 14.96 3.90
CA PHE A 43 6.37 15.24 3.99
C PHE A 43 6.85 16.05 2.77
N LYS A 44 7.56 17.18 3.00
CA LYS A 44 7.94 18.15 1.95
C LYS A 44 9.44 18.42 1.85
N ARG A 45 10.13 17.94 0.82
CA ARG A 45 11.57 18.19 0.65
C ARG A 45 11.85 19.24 -0.41
N ALA A 46 12.73 20.21 -0.14
CA ALA A 46 13.32 21.05 -1.18
C ALA A 46 14.62 20.42 -1.71
N ILE A 47 14.76 20.33 -3.03
CA ILE A 47 15.97 19.86 -3.70
C ILE A 47 16.32 20.74 -4.88
N LYS A 48 17.62 20.83 -5.20
CA LYS A 48 18.09 21.53 -6.39
C LYS A 48 17.67 20.78 -7.66
N LYS A 49 17.46 21.54 -8.74
CA LYS A 49 17.07 20.99 -10.05
C LYS A 49 18.05 19.94 -10.58
N GLU A 50 19.35 20.13 -10.42
CA GLU A 50 20.40 19.19 -10.86
C GLU A 50 20.25 17.80 -10.20
N LEU A 51 19.96 17.79 -8.89
CA LEU A 51 19.73 16.56 -8.12
C LEU A 51 18.39 15.91 -8.50
N TYR A 52 17.38 16.73 -8.79
CA TYR A 52 16.09 16.25 -9.24
C TYR A 52 16.21 15.52 -10.58
N ASP A 53 16.86 16.12 -11.58
CA ASP A 53 17.01 15.55 -12.92
C ASP A 53 17.87 14.25 -12.89
N ALA A 54 18.80 14.14 -11.94
CA ALA A 54 19.64 12.95 -11.79
C ALA A 54 18.94 11.78 -11.06
N MET A 55 18.02 12.06 -10.12
CA MET A 55 17.48 11.05 -9.21
C MET A 55 15.99 10.73 -9.43
N TYR A 56 15.24 11.58 -10.12
CA TYR A 56 13.79 11.48 -10.21
C TYR A 56 13.34 11.27 -11.64
N VAL A 57 12.47 10.27 -11.83
CA VAL A 57 11.90 9.95 -13.14
C VAL A 57 10.42 10.34 -13.15
N PRO A 58 9.95 11.07 -14.19
CA PRO A 58 8.53 11.37 -14.33
C PRO A 58 7.73 10.09 -14.49
N VAL A 59 6.72 9.90 -13.64
CA VAL A 59 5.85 8.73 -13.68
C VAL A 59 4.43 9.14 -14.00
N LYS A 60 3.81 8.39 -14.92
CA LYS A 60 2.39 8.51 -15.21
C LYS A 60 1.66 7.63 -14.19
N VAL A 61 1.03 8.25 -13.19
CA VAL A 61 0.23 7.51 -12.19
C VAL A 61 -0.96 6.88 -12.91
N ILE A 62 -0.87 5.58 -13.18
CA ILE A 62 -2.00 4.77 -13.60
C ILE A 62 -2.88 4.67 -12.36
N LYS A 63 -4.15 5.12 -12.46
CA LYS A 63 -5.12 5.14 -11.34
C LYS A 63 -4.98 3.89 -10.48
N PRO A 64 -5.04 4.01 -9.14
CA PRO A 64 -4.99 2.84 -8.27
C PRO A 64 -6.10 1.88 -8.70
N LYS A 65 -5.76 0.58 -8.84
CA LYS A 65 -6.74 -0.49 -9.01
C LYS A 65 -7.81 -0.34 -7.92
N PRO A 66 -9.08 -0.70 -8.21
CA PRO A 66 -10.18 -0.54 -7.26
C PRO A 66 -9.79 -1.08 -5.89
N LYS A 67 -10.15 -0.32 -4.84
CA LYS A 67 -9.91 -0.70 -3.44
C LYS A 67 -10.27 -2.17 -3.27
N ILE A 68 -9.30 -2.95 -2.80
CA ILE A 68 -9.54 -4.32 -2.38
C ILE A 68 -10.60 -4.23 -1.28
N ASP A 69 -11.74 -4.86 -1.52
CA ASP A 69 -12.81 -4.94 -0.55
C ASP A 69 -12.46 -6.01 0.49
N TYR A 70 -11.87 -5.55 1.60
CA TYR A 70 -11.45 -6.41 2.70
C TYR A 70 -12.64 -7.13 3.36
N GLU A 71 -13.85 -6.57 3.32
CA GLU A 71 -15.06 -7.21 3.87
C GLU A 71 -15.49 -8.40 3.00
N SER A 72 -15.47 -8.22 1.67
CA SER A 72 -15.70 -9.34 0.73
C SER A 72 -14.64 -10.44 0.87
N MET A 73 -13.38 -10.09 1.17
CA MET A 73 -12.35 -11.10 1.43
C MET A 73 -12.57 -11.84 2.75
N ALA A 74 -12.92 -11.13 3.83
CA ALA A 74 -13.14 -11.73 5.14
C ALA A 74 -14.34 -12.70 5.12
N SER A 75 -15.46 -12.30 4.51
CA SER A 75 -16.63 -13.16 4.38
C SER A 75 -16.36 -14.42 3.54
N GLY A 76 -15.50 -14.34 2.52
CA GLY A 76 -15.07 -15.52 1.76
C GLY A 76 -14.30 -16.55 2.60
N TYR A 77 -13.46 -16.11 3.54
CA TYR A 77 -12.76 -17.03 4.45
C TYR A 77 -13.70 -17.64 5.50
N GLU A 78 -14.67 -16.88 5.99
CA GLU A 78 -15.69 -17.36 6.91
C GLU A 78 -16.54 -18.47 6.27
N GLN A 79 -17.03 -18.25 5.05
CA GLN A 79 -17.77 -19.26 4.28
C GLN A 79 -16.96 -20.53 4.02
N MET A 80 -15.66 -20.41 3.75
CA MET A 80 -14.78 -21.58 3.59
C MET A 80 -14.61 -22.35 4.90
N GLY A 81 -14.52 -21.64 6.03
CA GLY A 81 -14.49 -22.23 7.36
C GLY A 81 -15.77 -23.00 7.70
N GLU A 82 -16.93 -22.44 7.37
CA GLU A 82 -18.23 -23.11 7.51
C GLU A 82 -18.32 -24.36 6.61
N LEU A 83 -17.90 -24.27 5.34
CA LEU A 83 -17.92 -25.41 4.42
C LEU A 83 -17.01 -26.57 4.90
N MET A 84 -15.84 -26.25 5.45
CA MET A 84 -14.92 -27.25 6.02
C MET A 84 -15.46 -27.85 7.32
N LYS A 85 -16.19 -27.07 8.11
CA LYS A 85 -16.87 -27.55 9.31
C LYS A 85 -18.02 -28.49 8.95
N ASP A 86 -18.86 -28.11 7.99
CA ASP A 86 -19.97 -28.93 7.49
C ASP A 86 -19.47 -30.24 6.86
N GLN A 87 -18.35 -30.22 6.12
CA GLN A 87 -17.73 -31.43 5.58
C GLN A 87 -17.17 -32.34 6.68
N ASN A 88 -16.58 -31.78 7.73
CA ASN A 88 -16.12 -32.56 8.88
C ASN A 88 -17.29 -33.15 9.68
N GLU A 89 -18.42 -32.46 9.79
CA GLU A 89 -19.62 -32.97 10.44
C GLU A 89 -20.33 -34.06 9.60
N PHE A 90 -20.32 -33.94 8.26
CA PHE A 90 -20.84 -34.99 7.37
C PHE A 90 -19.91 -36.21 7.25
N GLY A 91 -18.60 -36.03 7.39
CA GLY A 91 -17.60 -37.11 7.32
C GLY A 91 -17.47 -37.95 8.60
N ASN A 92 -17.97 -37.47 9.74
CA ASN A 92 -17.79 -38.15 11.04
C ASN A 92 -18.83 -39.23 11.34
N ASN A 93 -19.88 -39.38 10.52
CA ASN A 93 -20.93 -40.39 10.71
C ASN A 93 -20.72 -41.68 9.90
N ASN A 94 -19.68 -41.78 9.06
CA ASN A 94 -19.46 -42.96 8.20
C ASN A 94 -18.15 -43.72 8.44
N TYR A 95 -17.20 -43.21 9.21
CA TYR A 95 -15.87 -43.84 9.36
C TYR A 95 -15.68 -44.67 10.64
N THR A 96 -16.60 -44.59 11.61
CA THR A 96 -16.44 -45.26 12.91
C THR A 96 -17.24 -46.57 13.06
N ASP A 97 -18.29 -46.81 12.26
CA ASP A 97 -19.16 -47.99 12.43
C ASP A 97 -18.77 -49.22 11.59
N GLU A 98 -17.93 -49.08 10.54
CA GLU A 98 -17.50 -50.24 9.73
C GLU A 98 -16.23 -50.94 10.24
N LEU A 99 -15.44 -50.30 11.12
CA LEU A 99 -14.23 -50.90 11.68
C LEU A 99 -14.50 -51.87 12.86
N HIS A 100 -15.70 -51.87 13.43
CA HIS A 100 -16.07 -52.76 14.56
C HIS A 100 -16.83 -54.03 14.16
N LYS A 101 -16.99 -54.33 12.86
CA LYS A 101 -17.64 -55.56 12.37
C LYS A 101 -16.69 -56.59 11.76
N ILE A 102 -15.38 -56.34 11.80
CA ILE A 102 -14.37 -57.29 11.36
C ILE A 102 -13.44 -57.58 12.54
N GLU A 103 -13.95 -58.29 13.54
CA GLU A 103 -13.15 -59.25 14.31
C GLU A 103 -14.12 -60.20 15.02
N ASN A 104 -13.96 -61.48 14.71
CA ASN A 104 -14.61 -62.62 15.35
C ASN A 104 -14.14 -62.78 16.79
#